data_AF-A0A5C3Q9Y6-F1
#
_entry.id   AF-A0A5C3Q9Y6-F1
#
_cell.length_a   1.000
_cell.length_b   1.000
_cell.length_c   1.000
_cell.angle_alpha   90.00
_cell.angle_beta   90.00
_cell.angle_gamma   90.00
#
_symmetry.space_group_name_H-M   'P 1'
#
loop_
_entity.id
_entity.type
_entity.pdbx_description
1 polymer ?
#
loop_
_entity_poly.entity_id
_entity_poly.type
_entity_poly.pdbx_seq_one_letter_code
_entity_poly.pdbx_strand_id
1 'polypeptide(L)'
;MIIRDDVRSANGLYGRLGQGLKMPLYPCPYTAFAVAQAWDVDLSRNDGTVYATGMWFDRGAISPNTYYTQLDNNDGWAILDVTDPADPGLCFLASDSPRKPIIPREYLEIDGSAEVVDEGVLDALDAVRLLEKQDLAEAFPKLFRLSSSTESPQDVPATEAEGVPSLVTLATQIAMQKYLDNPNDTTISAHLDVAAHREDLLVILRAQQPFPDSRVEVLVKIISDTDVQEVLRLTGFTGLSIEQMSTIVSQANAASASAIHTLDLSNATNLDAKSLLVALPAAAPSLRRIIILNTNISVEEMDDLLISQPKLFYTLRDIIHPTFHSRSLLPNTKHH
;
A
#
# COMPACT_ATOMS: atom_id res chain seq x y z
N MET A 1 -1.23 6.05 -2.21
CA MET A 1 -2.05 4.98 -2.81
C MET A 1 -1.52 3.61 -2.43
N ILE A 2 -0.28 3.27 -2.82
CA ILE A 2 0.34 1.97 -2.49
C ILE A 2 0.42 1.74 -0.97
N ILE A 3 0.89 2.73 -0.20
CA ILE A 3 0.94 2.65 1.27
C ILE A 3 -0.44 2.39 1.89
N ARG A 4 -1.51 2.98 1.35
CA ARG A 4 -2.88 2.77 1.86
C ARG A 4 -3.37 1.34 1.63
N ASP A 5 -3.03 0.75 0.48
CA ASP A 5 -3.39 -0.65 0.19
C ASP A 5 -2.56 -1.63 1.02
N ASP A 6 -1.30 -1.31 1.28
CA ASP A 6 -0.40 -2.07 2.16
C ASP A 6 -0.91 -2.06 3.61
N VAL A 7 -1.32 -0.89 4.12
CA VAL A 7 -1.94 -0.75 5.45
C VAL A 7 -3.30 -1.44 5.50
N ARG A 8 -4.11 -1.35 4.44
CA ARG A 8 -5.41 -2.03 4.37
C ARG A 8 -5.24 -3.56 4.39
N SER A 9 -4.25 -4.12 3.70
CA SER A 9 -4.00 -5.56 3.71
C SER A 9 -3.51 -6.06 5.07
N ALA A 10 -2.82 -5.21 5.82
CA ALA A 10 -2.42 -5.46 7.20
C ALA A 10 -3.57 -5.38 8.22
N ASN A 11 -4.62 -4.60 7.94
CA ASN A 11 -5.67 -4.30 8.89
C ASN A 11 -6.44 -5.57 9.32
N GLY A 12 -6.57 -5.78 10.63
CA GLY A 12 -7.24 -6.95 11.21
C GLY A 12 -6.44 -8.27 11.17
N LEU A 13 -5.28 -8.30 10.52
CA LEU A 13 -4.38 -9.47 10.54
C LEU A 13 -3.48 -9.53 11.77
N TYR A 14 -3.33 -8.40 12.48
CA TYR A 14 -2.45 -8.28 13.65
C TYR A 14 -3.24 -8.22 14.96
N GLY A 15 -2.70 -8.89 15.98
CA GLY A 15 -3.36 -9.01 17.28
C GLY A 15 -3.41 -7.67 18.02
N ARG A 16 -4.52 -7.44 18.75
CA ARG A 16 -4.66 -6.29 19.66
C ARG A 16 -3.93 -6.54 20.98
N LEU A 17 -3.75 -5.50 21.78
CA LEU A 17 -3.22 -5.56 23.14
C LEU A 17 -3.82 -6.76 23.92
N GLY A 18 -2.97 -7.71 24.31
CA GLY A 18 -3.35 -8.89 25.10
C GLY A 18 -3.77 -10.13 24.28
N GLN A 19 -3.96 -10.01 22.97
CA GLN A 19 -4.09 -11.14 22.06
C GLN A 19 -2.70 -11.48 21.50
N GLY A 20 -2.35 -12.78 21.44
CA GLY A 20 -1.03 -13.22 21.00
C GLY A 20 -0.61 -12.58 19.67
N LEU A 21 0.61 -12.04 19.61
CA LEU A 21 1.11 -11.30 18.46
C LEU A 21 1.32 -12.24 17.26
N LYS A 22 0.53 -12.05 16.20
CA LYS A 22 0.70 -12.65 14.86
C LYS A 22 1.34 -11.68 13.86
N MET A 23 2.05 -10.66 14.34
CA MET A 23 2.63 -9.65 13.46
C MET A 23 3.89 -10.24 12.77
N PRO A 24 3.97 -10.24 11.43
CA PRO A 24 5.19 -10.58 10.71
C PRO A 24 6.29 -9.57 11.07
N LEU A 25 7.54 -9.95 10.82
CA LEU A 25 8.69 -9.10 11.16
C LEU A 25 8.60 -7.72 10.50
N TYR A 26 8.06 -7.66 9.28
CA TYR A 26 7.83 -6.44 8.51
C TYR A 26 6.39 -6.43 7.98
N PRO A 27 5.42 -5.86 8.73
CA PRO A 27 4.11 -5.57 8.16
C PRO A 27 4.27 -4.52 7.06
N CYS A 28 3.44 -4.59 6.02
CA CYS A 28 3.43 -3.61 4.92
C CYS A 28 4.80 -3.48 4.20
N PRO A 29 5.22 -4.49 3.42
CA PRO A 29 6.57 -4.57 2.86
C PRO A 29 6.94 -3.40 1.93
N TYR A 30 5.98 -2.81 1.20
CA TYR A 30 6.28 -1.64 0.37
C TYR A 30 6.48 -0.40 1.23
N THR A 31 5.64 -0.22 2.24
CA THR A 31 5.73 0.92 3.16
C THR A 31 7.02 0.87 3.95
N ALA A 32 7.37 -0.30 4.48
CA ALA A 32 8.65 -0.56 5.08
C ALA A 32 9.76 -0.15 4.09
N PHE A 33 9.79 -0.74 2.88
CA PHE A 33 10.78 -0.44 1.83
C PHE A 33 10.93 1.07 1.58
N ALA A 34 9.83 1.80 1.41
CA ALA A 34 9.86 3.23 1.16
C ALA A 34 10.50 4.02 2.33
N VAL A 35 10.18 3.65 3.58
CA VAL A 35 10.77 4.27 4.77
C VAL A 35 12.28 3.99 4.85
N ALA A 36 12.71 2.74 4.61
CA ALA A 36 14.14 2.46 4.61
C ALA A 36 14.88 3.18 3.50
N GLN A 37 14.32 3.26 2.29
CA GLN A 37 14.93 4.05 1.22
C GLN A 37 15.05 5.53 1.60
N ALA A 38 14.07 6.10 2.30
CA ALA A 38 14.16 7.47 2.77
C ALA A 38 15.28 7.68 3.82
N TRP A 39 15.59 6.64 4.59
CA TRP A 39 16.59 6.69 5.67
C TRP A 39 18.00 6.32 5.21
N ASP A 40 18.11 5.41 4.25
CA ASP A 40 19.37 4.83 3.81
C ASP A 40 19.96 5.56 2.61
N VAL A 41 19.20 6.45 1.94
CA VAL A 41 19.65 7.18 0.76
C VAL A 41 20.19 8.55 1.14
N ASP A 42 21.51 8.71 1.00
CA ASP A 42 22.17 9.99 1.09
C ASP A 42 22.03 10.75 -0.24
N LEU A 43 21.35 11.89 -0.16
CA LEU A 43 21.10 12.80 -1.28
C LEU A 43 22.20 13.86 -1.44
N SER A 44 23.17 13.92 -0.51
CA SER A 44 24.05 15.08 -0.31
C SER A 44 25.48 14.92 -0.84
N ARG A 45 25.75 13.97 -1.74
CA ARG A 45 27.06 13.99 -2.39
C ARG A 45 27.19 15.17 -3.34
N ASN A 46 28.27 15.93 -3.16
CA ASN A 46 28.64 17.09 -3.96
C ASN A 46 28.81 16.79 -5.48
N ASP A 47 28.82 15.52 -5.89
CA ASP A 47 28.89 15.08 -7.28
C ASP A 47 27.53 14.72 -7.90
N GLY A 48 26.42 14.90 -7.16
CA GLY A 48 25.07 14.55 -7.59
C GLY A 48 24.79 13.04 -7.61
N THR A 49 25.68 12.22 -7.05
CA THR A 49 25.46 10.77 -6.95
C THR A 49 24.61 10.44 -5.71
N VAL A 50 23.48 9.78 -5.95
CA VAL A 50 22.64 9.20 -4.91
C VAL A 50 23.36 7.95 -4.39
N TYR A 51 23.64 7.89 -3.09
CA TYR A 51 24.36 6.76 -2.48
C TYR A 51 23.58 6.20 -1.30
N ALA A 52 23.34 4.90 -1.29
CA ALA A 52 22.74 4.23 -0.15
C ALA A 52 23.82 3.99 0.93
N THR A 53 23.82 4.79 2.00
CA THR A 53 24.77 4.71 3.13
C THR A 53 24.35 3.68 4.19
N GLY A 54 23.06 3.35 4.23
CA GLY A 54 22.48 2.49 5.25
C GLY A 54 22.85 1.01 5.16
N MET A 55 22.89 0.37 6.32
CA MET A 55 22.76 -1.08 6.41
C MET A 55 21.25 -1.37 6.37
N TRP A 56 20.79 -2.06 5.32
CA TRP A 56 19.40 -2.49 5.05
C TRP A 56 18.58 -2.91 6.28
N PHE A 57 17.26 -3.14 6.12
CA PHE A 57 16.31 -3.56 7.18
C PHE A 57 16.86 -4.52 8.23
N ASP A 58 17.72 -5.46 7.82
CA ASP A 58 18.49 -6.41 8.62
C ASP A 58 19.15 -5.81 9.88
N ARG A 59 19.44 -4.50 9.90
CA ARG A 59 20.01 -3.78 11.06
C ARG A 59 19.28 -2.51 11.46
N GLY A 60 18.54 -1.87 10.55
CA GLY A 60 17.84 -0.60 10.80
C GLY A 60 16.39 -0.74 11.28
N ALA A 61 15.72 -1.86 10.99
CA ALA A 61 14.32 -2.06 11.36
C ALA A 61 14.19 -3.04 12.52
N ILE A 62 13.49 -2.60 13.56
CA ILE A 62 13.40 -3.33 14.84
C ILE A 62 12.05 -4.03 14.91
N SER A 63 12.05 -5.34 15.19
CA SER A 63 10.81 -6.04 15.52
C SER A 63 10.18 -5.40 16.76
N PRO A 64 8.86 -5.18 16.82
CA PRO A 64 8.18 -4.78 18.05
C PRO A 64 8.35 -5.80 19.19
N ASN A 65 8.84 -7.01 18.88
CA ASN A 65 9.16 -8.06 19.85
C ASN A 65 10.62 -8.06 20.34
N THR A 66 11.52 -7.29 19.70
CA THR A 66 12.93 -7.21 20.09
C THR A 66 13.07 -6.35 21.34
N TYR A 67 13.84 -6.82 22.32
CA TYR A 67 14.09 -6.04 23.54
C TYR A 67 15.10 -4.91 23.27
N TYR A 68 14.87 -3.74 23.86
CA TYR A 68 15.74 -2.56 23.76
C TYR A 68 17.21 -2.84 24.14
N THR A 69 17.47 -3.86 24.96
CA THR A 69 18.82 -4.26 25.39
C THR A 69 19.56 -5.16 24.39
N GLN A 70 18.91 -5.57 23.29
CA GLN A 70 19.48 -6.51 22.31
C GLN A 70 20.09 -5.81 21.10
N LEU A 71 20.08 -4.47 21.08
CA LEU A 71 20.57 -3.67 19.98
C LEU A 71 21.67 -2.74 20.48
N ASP A 72 22.76 -2.65 19.73
CA ASP A 72 23.84 -1.70 19.94
C ASP A 72 23.39 -0.35 19.39
N ASN A 73 22.50 0.31 20.13
CA ASN A 73 22.00 1.63 19.80
C ASN A 73 22.31 2.57 20.97
N ASN A 74 23.27 3.45 20.73
CA ASN A 74 23.72 4.49 21.64
C ASN A 74 22.94 5.80 21.49
N ASP A 75 22.20 6.00 20.39
CA ASP A 75 21.67 7.31 20.00
C ASP A 75 20.15 7.43 20.17
N GLY A 76 19.42 6.31 20.15
CA GLY A 76 17.98 6.25 20.39
C GLY A 76 17.19 5.82 19.15
N TRP A 77 15.86 5.82 19.25
CA TRP A 77 14.96 5.31 18.21
C TRP A 77 14.10 6.42 17.63
N ALA A 78 13.97 6.46 16.30
CA ALA A 78 12.89 7.16 15.63
C ALA A 78 11.74 6.17 15.39
N ILE A 79 10.52 6.54 15.79
CA ILE A 79 9.31 5.72 15.60
C ILE A 79 8.38 6.47 14.67
N LEU A 80 8.01 5.82 13.56
CA LEU A 80 7.04 6.32 12.60
C LEU A 80 5.79 5.45 12.65
N ASP A 81 4.64 6.08 12.90
CA ASP A 81 3.32 5.46 12.78
C ASP A 81 2.70 5.86 11.44
N VAL A 82 2.43 4.88 10.60
CA VAL A 82 1.85 5.05 9.25
C VAL A 82 0.50 4.35 9.13
N THR A 83 -0.14 4.05 10.26
CA THR A 83 -1.45 3.37 10.31
C THR A 83 -2.53 4.19 9.62
N ASP A 84 -2.48 5.52 9.69
CA ASP A 84 -3.17 6.41 8.76
C ASP A 84 -2.15 7.16 7.89
N PRO A 85 -1.98 6.79 6.61
CA PRO A 85 -1.04 7.48 5.73
C PRO A 85 -1.41 8.94 5.44
N ALA A 86 -2.61 9.40 5.79
CA ALA A 86 -3.00 10.81 5.71
C ALA A 86 -2.63 11.61 6.97
N ASP A 87 -2.36 10.94 8.09
CA ASP A 87 -2.00 11.54 9.38
C ASP A 87 -0.88 10.71 10.06
N PRO A 88 0.35 10.76 9.52
CA PRO A 88 1.47 10.01 10.08
C PRO A 88 1.84 10.55 11.46
N GLY A 89 2.25 9.63 12.35
CA GLY A 89 2.77 9.96 13.66
C GLY A 89 4.30 9.80 13.72
N LEU A 90 4.97 10.63 14.52
CA LEU A 90 6.40 10.56 14.77
C LEU A 90 6.70 10.76 16.25
N CYS A 91 7.65 10.01 16.80
CA CYS A 91 8.35 10.40 18.02
C CYS A 91 9.76 9.83 18.05
N PHE A 92 10.57 10.33 18.99
CA PHE A 92 11.88 9.78 19.30
C PHE A 92 11.90 9.16 20.69
N LEU A 93 12.75 8.15 20.90
CA LEU A 93 13.08 7.57 22.20
C LEU A 93 14.58 7.67 22.41
N ALA A 94 15.03 8.57 23.29
CA ALA A 94 16.45 8.68 23.62
C ALA A 94 16.93 7.45 24.42
N SER A 95 18.20 7.09 24.23
CA SER A 95 18.84 5.93 24.89
C SER A 95 18.83 6.00 26.42
N ASP A 96 18.90 7.21 26.98
CA ASP A 96 18.86 7.47 28.42
C ASP A 96 17.43 7.46 29.00
N SER A 97 16.42 7.59 28.13
CA SER A 97 15.00 7.71 28.49
C SER A 97 14.09 6.92 27.53
N PRO A 98 14.29 5.60 27.32
CA PRO A 98 13.62 4.81 26.27
C PRO A 98 12.11 4.57 26.49
N ARG A 99 11.53 5.23 27.50
CA ARG A 99 10.10 5.15 27.87
C ARG A 99 9.39 6.49 27.81
N LYS A 100 10.09 7.56 27.43
CA LYS A 100 9.53 8.89 27.24
C LYS A 100 9.64 9.22 25.75
N PRO A 101 8.51 9.25 25.02
CA PRO A 101 8.49 9.87 23.69
C PRO A 101 8.94 11.33 23.81
N ILE A 102 9.84 11.74 22.92
CA ILE A 102 10.33 13.11 22.84
C ILE A 102 10.17 13.65 21.42
N ILE A 103 10.13 14.98 21.32
CA ILE A 103 10.01 15.72 20.06
C ILE A 103 11.37 15.78 19.34
N PRO A 104 11.40 16.06 18.02
CA PRO A 104 12.64 16.15 17.24
C PRO A 104 13.69 17.09 17.88
N ARG A 105 13.26 18.24 18.38
CA ARG A 105 14.15 19.24 19.00
C ARG A 105 14.84 18.71 20.27
N GLU A 106 14.08 18.09 21.16
CA GLU A 106 14.63 17.45 22.38
C GLU A 106 15.63 16.34 22.01
N TYR A 107 15.37 15.59 20.94
CA TYR A 107 16.28 14.53 20.50
C TYR A 107 17.64 15.07 20.02
N LEU A 108 17.65 16.14 19.21
CA LEU A 108 18.88 16.77 18.72
C LEU A 108 19.68 17.47 19.82
N GLU A 109 19.01 18.00 20.84
CA GLU A 109 19.66 18.60 22.00
C GLU A 109 20.42 17.55 22.82
N ILE A 110 19.88 16.34 22.93
CA ILE A 110 20.51 15.22 23.66
C ILE A 110 21.75 14.71 22.90
N ASP A 111 21.67 14.61 21.57
CA ASP A 111 22.76 14.13 20.70
C ASP A 111 23.87 15.18 20.50
N GLY A 112 23.65 16.44 20.88
CA GLY A 112 24.61 17.53 20.71
C GLY A 112 24.78 17.96 19.24
N SER A 113 23.90 17.52 18.36
CA SER A 113 23.89 17.76 16.91
C SER A 113 23.03 18.98 16.50
N ALA A 114 22.45 19.69 17.47
CA ALA A 114 21.61 20.87 17.27
C ALA A 114 22.29 22.01 16.46
N GLU A 115 23.61 22.06 16.38
CA GLU A 115 24.35 23.13 15.66
C GLU A 115 24.30 23.01 14.12
N VAL A 116 23.82 21.89 13.55
CA VAL A 116 23.93 21.60 12.10
C VAL A 116 22.57 21.37 11.41
N VAL A 117 21.45 21.39 12.15
CA VAL A 117 20.14 21.08 11.57
C VAL A 117 19.45 22.32 11.01
N ASP A 118 18.99 22.21 9.77
CA ASP A 118 18.17 23.23 9.09
C ASP A 118 16.84 23.40 9.84
N GLU A 119 16.54 24.62 10.31
CA GLU A 119 15.27 24.92 11.00
C GLU A 119 14.05 24.59 10.14
N GLY A 120 14.16 24.63 8.80
CA GLY A 120 13.08 24.20 7.91
C GLY A 120 12.75 22.71 8.03
N VAL A 121 13.72 21.87 8.42
CA VAL A 121 13.49 20.45 8.71
C VAL A 121 12.79 20.29 10.05
N LEU A 122 13.17 21.07 11.06
CA LEU A 122 12.51 21.06 12.36
C LEU A 122 11.04 21.49 12.26
N ASP A 123 10.76 22.58 11.54
CA ASP A 123 9.39 23.03 11.29
C ASP A 123 8.56 21.95 10.57
N ALA A 124 9.17 21.23 9.62
CA ALA A 124 8.50 20.16 8.90
C ALA A 124 8.18 18.96 9.81
N LEU A 125 9.06 18.63 10.76
CA LEU A 125 8.84 17.55 11.72
C LEU A 125 7.86 17.95 12.82
N ASP A 126 7.86 19.21 13.26
CA ASP A 126 6.92 19.76 14.24
C ASP A 126 5.47 19.81 13.70
N ALA A 127 5.30 19.80 12.38
CA ALA A 127 4.00 19.69 11.72
C ALA A 127 3.41 18.26 11.73
N VAL A 128 4.21 17.24 12.10
CA VAL A 128 3.77 15.84 12.18
C VAL A 128 3.16 15.55 13.55
N ARG A 129 2.12 14.71 13.60
CA ARG A 129 1.49 14.32 14.87
C ARG A 129 2.51 13.64 15.77
N LEU A 130 2.67 14.15 16.99
CA LEU A 130 3.55 13.53 17.98
C LEU A 130 2.92 12.25 18.53
N LEU A 131 3.68 11.16 18.54
CA LEU A 131 3.25 9.91 19.18
C LEU A 131 3.40 10.00 20.69
N GLU A 132 2.33 9.65 21.39
CA GLU A 132 2.29 9.60 22.84
C GLU A 132 2.59 8.20 23.37
N LYS A 133 2.79 8.13 24.68
CA LYS A 133 3.04 6.86 25.37
C LYS A 133 1.92 5.82 25.14
N GLN A 134 0.68 6.28 24.95
CA GLN A 134 -0.47 5.40 24.72
C GLN A 134 -0.37 4.71 23.35
N ASP A 135 0.00 5.48 22.31
CA ASP A 135 0.21 4.95 20.96
C ASP A 135 1.30 3.86 20.96
N LEU A 136 2.39 4.12 21.68
CA LEU A 136 3.49 3.16 21.78
C LEU A 136 3.16 1.95 22.68
N ALA A 137 2.21 2.07 23.61
CA ALA A 137 1.80 0.96 24.46
C ALA A 137 1.03 -0.11 23.70
N GLU A 138 0.38 0.23 22.58
CA GLU A 138 -0.26 -0.74 21.70
C GLU A 138 0.78 -1.59 20.96
N ALA A 139 1.78 -0.94 20.34
CA ALA A 139 2.82 -1.61 19.57
C ALA A 139 3.90 -2.29 20.44
N PHE A 140 4.27 -1.66 21.57
CA PHE A 140 5.33 -2.11 22.48
C PHE A 140 4.81 -2.25 23.92
N PRO A 141 3.82 -3.13 24.18
CA PRO A 141 3.15 -3.20 25.47
C PRO A 141 4.09 -3.58 26.61
N LYS A 142 5.15 -4.34 26.34
CA LYS A 142 6.17 -4.70 27.35
C LYS A 142 7.03 -3.51 27.78
N LEU A 143 7.28 -2.55 26.88
CA LEU A 143 8.15 -1.40 27.12
C LEU A 143 7.39 -0.29 27.86
N PHE A 144 6.11 -0.08 27.51
CA PHE A 144 5.31 1.02 28.02
C PHE A 144 4.22 0.63 29.03
N ARG A 145 4.18 -0.64 29.49
CA ARG A 145 3.18 -1.20 30.42
C ARG A 145 2.59 -0.11 31.33
N LEU A 146 1.34 0.24 31.05
CA LEU A 146 0.52 1.02 31.96
C LEU A 146 0.38 0.18 33.24
N SER A 147 0.95 0.67 34.33
CA SER A 147 0.77 0.06 35.64
C SER A 147 -0.71 0.13 36.01
N SER A 148 -1.39 -1.01 35.84
CA SER A 148 -2.70 -1.37 36.43
C SER A 148 -3.79 -0.30 36.42
N SER A 149 -4.67 -0.37 35.42
CA SER A 149 -6.10 -0.18 35.65
C SER A 149 -6.83 -1.40 35.14
N THR A 150 -7.41 -2.13 36.08
CA THR A 150 -8.36 -3.20 35.84
C THR A 150 -9.67 -2.55 35.39
N GLU A 151 -9.75 -2.15 34.12
CA GLU A 151 -11.04 -1.88 33.50
C GLU A 151 -11.51 -3.15 32.81
N SER A 152 -12.64 -3.65 33.32
CA SER A 152 -13.43 -4.72 32.72
C SER A 152 -13.73 -4.40 31.26
N PRO A 153 -14.03 -5.41 30.42
CA PRO A 153 -14.40 -5.19 29.03
C PRO A 153 -15.66 -4.31 29.03
N GLN A 154 -15.52 -3.02 28.73
CA GLN A 154 -16.67 -2.21 28.36
C GLN A 154 -17.10 -2.65 26.97
N ASP A 155 -18.40 -2.86 26.89
CA ASP A 155 -19.13 -3.36 25.75
C ASP A 155 -18.61 -2.79 24.44
N VAL A 156 -18.32 -3.72 23.54
CA VAL A 156 -18.32 -3.49 22.10
C VAL A 156 -19.60 -2.70 21.79
N PRO A 157 -19.55 -1.52 21.14
CA PRO A 157 -20.75 -1.00 20.52
C PRO A 157 -21.24 -2.10 19.60
N ALA A 158 -22.43 -2.60 19.90
CA ALA A 158 -23.13 -3.59 19.13
C ALA A 158 -22.91 -3.28 17.66
N THR A 159 -22.46 -4.29 16.93
CA THR A 159 -22.58 -4.39 15.48
C THR A 159 -23.86 -3.70 15.10
N GLU A 160 -23.76 -2.56 14.40
CA GLU A 160 -24.93 -1.89 13.86
C GLU A 160 -25.73 -2.99 13.17
N ALA A 161 -26.91 -3.28 13.72
CA ALA A 161 -27.83 -4.19 13.09
C ALA A 161 -27.93 -3.76 11.64
N GLU A 162 -27.71 -4.69 10.70
CA GLU A 162 -27.97 -4.49 9.29
C GLU A 162 -29.39 -3.93 9.16
N GLY A 163 -29.47 -2.60 9.13
CA GLY A 163 -30.71 -1.88 9.02
C GLY A 163 -31.26 -2.22 7.65
N VAL A 164 -32.54 -2.61 7.62
CA VAL A 164 -33.26 -2.84 6.37
C VAL A 164 -32.94 -1.67 5.42
N PRO A 165 -32.29 -1.93 4.26
CA PRO A 165 -31.82 -0.87 3.40
C PRO A 165 -33.00 0.00 3.00
N SER A 166 -32.79 1.32 2.98
CA SER A 166 -33.84 2.25 2.60
C SER A 166 -34.38 1.89 1.21
N LEU A 167 -35.66 2.19 0.95
CA LEU A 167 -36.25 1.98 -0.37
C LEU A 167 -35.45 2.67 -1.48
N VAL A 168 -34.85 3.83 -1.16
CA VAL A 168 -33.96 4.56 -2.07
C VAL A 168 -32.71 3.74 -2.38
N THR A 169 -32.05 3.18 -1.36
CA THR A 169 -30.88 2.31 -1.53
C THR A 169 -31.18 1.10 -2.41
N LEU A 170 -32.30 0.42 -2.16
CA LEU A 170 -32.75 -0.72 -2.98
C LEU A 170 -33.06 -0.31 -4.42
N ALA A 171 -33.75 0.82 -4.63
CA ALA A 171 -34.08 1.31 -5.96
C ALA A 171 -32.81 1.70 -6.74
N THR A 172 -31.85 2.35 -6.10
CA THR A 172 -30.56 2.70 -6.71
C THR A 172 -29.77 1.44 -7.08
N GLN A 173 -29.71 0.44 -6.20
CA GLN A 173 -29.02 -0.82 -6.50
C GLN A 173 -29.65 -1.56 -7.69
N ILE A 174 -30.98 -1.57 -7.79
CA ILE A 174 -31.68 -2.14 -8.95
C ILE A 174 -31.37 -1.33 -10.22
N ALA A 175 -31.35 0.00 -10.14
CA ALA A 175 -31.01 0.86 -11.28
C ALA A 175 -29.57 0.62 -11.75
N MET A 176 -28.61 0.48 -10.83
CA MET A 176 -27.24 0.11 -11.12
C MET A 176 -27.16 -1.26 -11.80
N GLN A 177 -27.84 -2.28 -11.29
CA GLN A 177 -27.82 -3.61 -11.90
C GLN A 177 -28.38 -3.58 -13.33
N LYS A 178 -29.51 -2.88 -13.54
CA LYS A 178 -30.08 -2.71 -14.89
C LYS A 178 -29.16 -1.91 -15.81
N TYR A 179 -28.48 -0.88 -15.31
CA TYR A 179 -27.48 -0.13 -16.08
C TYR A 179 -26.35 -1.06 -16.53
N LEU A 180 -25.84 -1.89 -15.61
CA LEU A 180 -24.80 -2.84 -15.95
C LEU A 180 -25.31 -3.86 -17.00
N ASP A 181 -26.58 -4.26 -16.95
CA ASP A 181 -27.17 -5.26 -17.87
C ASP A 181 -27.39 -4.66 -19.27
N ASN A 182 -27.68 -3.35 -19.34
CA ASN A 182 -27.91 -2.61 -20.57
C ASN A 182 -27.34 -1.17 -20.47
N PRO A 183 -26.04 -0.97 -20.69
CA PRO A 183 -25.36 0.33 -20.51
C PRO A 183 -25.74 1.38 -21.56
N ASN A 184 -26.45 0.96 -22.61
CA ASN A 184 -26.93 1.80 -23.70
C ASN A 184 -28.37 2.26 -23.49
N ASP A 185 -29.03 1.80 -22.42
CA ASP A 185 -30.35 2.27 -22.06
C ASP A 185 -30.27 3.70 -21.48
N THR A 186 -30.50 4.67 -22.35
CA THR A 186 -30.51 6.09 -22.00
C THR A 186 -31.53 6.45 -20.91
N THR A 187 -32.57 5.65 -20.71
CA THR A 187 -33.58 5.90 -19.65
C THR A 187 -33.01 5.65 -18.26
N ILE A 188 -32.09 4.69 -18.13
CA ILE A 188 -31.42 4.38 -16.87
C ILE A 188 -30.33 5.40 -16.59
N SER A 189 -29.50 5.72 -17.59
CA SER A 189 -28.42 6.72 -17.42
C SER A 189 -28.95 8.14 -17.19
N ALA A 190 -30.18 8.44 -17.61
CA ALA A 190 -30.82 9.73 -17.31
C ALA A 190 -31.27 9.87 -15.84
N HIS A 191 -31.35 8.76 -15.10
CA HIS A 191 -31.82 8.73 -13.71
C HIS A 191 -30.73 8.26 -12.73
N LEU A 192 -29.75 7.50 -13.22
CA LEU A 192 -28.56 7.11 -12.50
C LEU A 192 -27.41 8.04 -12.88
N ASP A 193 -26.98 8.88 -11.95
CA ASP A 193 -25.72 9.60 -12.08
C ASP A 193 -24.56 8.60 -11.99
N VAL A 194 -24.09 8.13 -13.15
CA VAL A 194 -23.03 7.12 -13.26
C VAL A 194 -21.72 7.64 -12.68
N ALA A 195 -21.43 8.94 -12.83
CA ALA A 195 -20.23 9.55 -12.29
C ALA A 195 -20.26 9.57 -10.76
N ALA A 196 -21.40 9.93 -10.16
CA ALA A 196 -21.56 9.92 -8.70
C ALA A 196 -21.52 8.51 -8.09
N HIS A 197 -21.97 7.49 -8.82
CA HIS A 197 -22.04 6.10 -8.34
C HIS A 197 -20.93 5.20 -8.91
N ARG A 198 -19.87 5.79 -9.45
CA ARG A 198 -18.79 5.06 -10.12
C ARG A 198 -18.19 3.95 -9.25
N GLU A 199 -17.83 4.27 -8.01
CA GLU A 199 -17.22 3.28 -7.11
C GLU A 199 -18.21 2.18 -6.71
N ASP A 200 -19.49 2.50 -6.52
CA ASP A 200 -20.52 1.49 -6.22
C ASP A 200 -20.69 0.50 -7.39
N LEU A 201 -20.69 1.02 -8.63
CA LEU A 201 -20.72 0.20 -9.83
C LEU A 201 -19.48 -0.69 -9.94
N LEU A 202 -18.29 -0.15 -9.64
CA LEU A 202 -17.05 -0.93 -9.61
C LEU A 202 -17.08 -2.00 -8.50
N VAL A 203 -17.67 -1.73 -7.34
CA VAL A 203 -17.87 -2.73 -6.28
C VAL A 203 -18.75 -3.88 -6.76
N ILE A 204 -19.88 -3.58 -7.41
CA ILE A 204 -20.78 -4.60 -7.97
C ILE A 204 -20.03 -5.43 -9.03
N LEU A 205 -19.27 -4.79 -9.91
CA LEU A 205 -18.50 -5.46 -10.96
C LEU A 205 -17.37 -6.34 -10.39
N ARG A 206 -16.62 -5.86 -9.38
CA ARG A 206 -15.56 -6.63 -8.70
C ARG A 206 -16.10 -7.90 -8.03
N ALA A 207 -17.34 -7.86 -7.54
CA ALA A 207 -17.99 -9.00 -6.88
C ALA A 207 -18.38 -10.13 -7.84
N GLN A 208 -18.34 -9.93 -9.16
CA GLN A 208 -18.74 -10.93 -10.14
C GLN A 208 -17.64 -11.97 -10.37
N GLN A 209 -17.96 -13.23 -10.11
CA GLN A 209 -17.03 -14.36 -10.20
C GLN A 209 -17.70 -15.57 -10.87
N PRO A 210 -17.22 -16.05 -12.04
CA PRO A 210 -16.19 -15.42 -12.89
C PRO A 210 -16.66 -14.07 -13.45
N PHE A 211 -15.73 -13.23 -13.92
CA PHE A 211 -16.11 -11.97 -14.54
C PHE A 211 -16.74 -12.22 -15.93
N PRO A 212 -17.99 -11.80 -16.18
CA PRO A 212 -18.67 -12.07 -17.44
C PRO A 212 -18.18 -11.20 -18.60
N ASP A 213 -17.93 -11.81 -19.76
CA ASP A 213 -17.46 -11.12 -20.97
C ASP A 213 -18.38 -9.98 -21.40
N SER A 214 -19.70 -10.13 -21.20
CA SER A 214 -20.69 -9.11 -21.54
C SER A 214 -20.55 -7.81 -20.74
N ARG A 215 -19.75 -7.79 -19.65
CA ARG A 215 -19.52 -6.60 -18.82
C ARG A 215 -18.19 -5.93 -19.08
N VAL A 216 -17.35 -6.47 -19.96
CA VAL A 216 -16.05 -5.86 -20.31
C VAL A 216 -16.24 -4.45 -20.87
N GLU A 217 -17.16 -4.27 -21.83
CA GLU A 217 -17.44 -2.96 -22.42
C GLU A 217 -17.99 -1.97 -21.40
N VAL A 218 -18.83 -2.44 -20.48
CA VAL A 218 -19.39 -1.63 -19.38
C VAL A 218 -18.28 -1.14 -18.46
N LEU A 219 -17.37 -2.04 -18.08
CA LEU A 219 -16.22 -1.71 -17.25
C LEU A 219 -15.33 -0.67 -17.95
N VAL A 220 -15.03 -0.88 -19.24
CA VAL A 220 -14.26 0.08 -20.05
C VAL A 220 -14.94 1.45 -20.08
N LYS A 221 -16.26 1.51 -20.24
CA LYS A 221 -17.02 2.76 -20.21
C LYS A 221 -16.87 3.47 -18.85
N ILE A 222 -17.09 2.75 -17.74
CA ILE A 222 -17.02 3.31 -16.37
C ILE A 222 -15.59 3.78 -16.02
N ILE A 223 -14.55 3.07 -16.47
CA ILE A 223 -13.17 3.46 -16.16
C ILE A 223 -12.66 4.60 -17.06
N SER A 224 -13.14 4.69 -18.30
CA SER A 224 -12.71 5.67 -19.30
C SER A 224 -13.48 7.00 -19.26
N ASP A 225 -14.54 7.10 -18.48
CA ASP A 225 -15.40 8.30 -18.34
C ASP A 225 -14.72 9.49 -17.60
N THR A 226 -13.38 9.52 -17.58
CA THR A 226 -12.60 10.60 -16.96
C THR A 226 -11.57 11.11 -17.96
N ASP A 227 -11.57 12.43 -18.19
CA ASP A 227 -10.85 13.08 -19.30
C ASP A 227 -9.33 12.84 -19.35
N VAL A 228 -8.69 12.49 -18.23
CA VAL A 228 -7.24 12.22 -18.19
C VAL A 228 -6.95 11.06 -17.24
N GLN A 229 -6.66 9.88 -17.79
CA GLN A 229 -6.11 8.77 -17.03
C GLN A 229 -4.83 8.25 -17.69
N GLU A 230 -3.69 8.56 -17.07
CA GLU A 230 -2.42 7.87 -17.34
C GLU A 230 -2.28 6.56 -16.53
N VAL A 231 -3.14 6.38 -15.52
CA VAL A 231 -3.16 5.25 -14.60
C VAL A 231 -4.47 4.50 -14.73
N LEU A 232 -4.41 3.29 -15.26
CA LEU A 232 -5.54 2.37 -15.31
C LEU A 232 -5.53 1.47 -14.07
N ARG A 233 -6.64 1.45 -13.33
CA ARG A 233 -6.75 0.67 -12.10
C ARG A 233 -7.75 -0.46 -12.27
N LEU A 234 -7.27 -1.70 -12.15
CA LEU A 234 -8.08 -2.92 -12.08
C LEU A 234 -7.93 -3.59 -10.70
N THR A 235 -7.59 -2.79 -9.68
CA THR A 235 -7.43 -3.24 -8.30
C THR A 235 -8.69 -3.96 -7.80
N GLY A 236 -8.50 -5.13 -7.22
CA GLY A 236 -9.56 -5.94 -6.61
C GLY A 236 -10.45 -6.72 -7.59
N PHE A 237 -10.17 -6.69 -8.90
CA PHE A 237 -10.84 -7.56 -9.86
C PHE A 237 -10.20 -8.95 -9.86
N THR A 238 -10.69 -9.84 -9.00
CA THR A 238 -10.17 -11.20 -8.87
C THR A 238 -10.66 -12.16 -9.97
N GLY A 239 -11.75 -11.83 -10.66
CA GLY A 239 -12.42 -12.71 -11.62
C GLY A 239 -12.07 -12.49 -13.08
N LEU A 240 -11.20 -11.51 -13.38
CA LEU A 240 -10.79 -11.19 -14.75
C LEU A 240 -9.78 -12.21 -15.28
N SER A 241 -9.95 -12.66 -16.51
CA SER A 241 -8.93 -13.40 -17.25
C SER A 241 -7.90 -12.46 -17.87
N ILE A 242 -6.72 -12.99 -18.25
CA ILE A 242 -5.69 -12.19 -18.92
C ILE A 242 -6.19 -11.64 -20.27
N GLU A 243 -6.98 -12.41 -21.01
CA GLU A 243 -7.57 -11.97 -22.27
C GLU A 243 -8.51 -10.78 -22.05
N GLN A 244 -9.38 -10.86 -21.03
CA GLN A 244 -10.25 -9.75 -20.66
C GLN A 244 -9.43 -8.53 -20.22
N MET A 245 -8.38 -8.72 -19.42
CA MET A 245 -7.49 -7.61 -19.01
C MET A 245 -6.84 -6.94 -20.22
N SER A 246 -6.32 -7.71 -21.18
CA SER A 246 -5.76 -7.18 -22.42
C SER A 246 -6.79 -6.41 -23.24
N THR A 247 -8.02 -6.91 -23.35
CA THR A 247 -9.11 -6.19 -24.02
C THR A 247 -9.44 -4.89 -23.31
N ILE A 248 -9.57 -4.90 -21.98
CA ILE A 248 -9.86 -3.72 -21.16
C ILE A 248 -8.75 -2.68 -21.33
N VAL A 249 -7.48 -3.08 -21.20
CA VAL A 249 -6.31 -2.21 -21.33
C VAL A 249 -6.26 -1.59 -22.73
N SER A 250 -6.47 -2.39 -23.77
CA SER A 250 -6.44 -1.93 -25.16
C SER A 250 -7.57 -0.93 -25.44
N GLN A 251 -8.81 -1.25 -25.04
CA GLN A 251 -9.96 -0.38 -25.28
C GLN A 251 -9.89 0.91 -24.45
N ALA A 252 -9.49 0.82 -23.17
CA ALA A 252 -9.31 2.01 -22.33
C ALA A 252 -8.20 2.92 -22.88
N ASN A 253 -7.10 2.34 -23.39
CA ASN A 253 -6.03 3.12 -24.00
C ASN A 253 -6.47 3.81 -25.30
N ALA A 254 -7.41 3.21 -26.05
CA ALA A 254 -7.99 3.81 -27.24
C ALA A 254 -9.06 4.87 -26.94
N ALA A 255 -9.78 4.72 -25.83
CA ALA A 255 -10.85 5.64 -25.42
C ALA A 255 -10.31 6.88 -24.66
N SER A 256 -9.15 6.76 -24.01
CA SER A 256 -8.54 7.83 -23.23
C SER A 256 -7.91 8.92 -24.12
N ALA A 257 -8.03 10.19 -23.70
CA ALA A 257 -7.35 11.30 -24.35
C ALA A 257 -5.82 11.27 -24.11
N SER A 258 -5.36 10.56 -23.07
CA SER A 258 -3.96 10.36 -22.72
C SER A 258 -3.56 8.89 -22.77
N ALA A 259 -2.35 8.61 -23.25
CA ALA A 259 -1.82 7.25 -23.24
C ALA A 259 -1.68 6.70 -21.81
N ILE A 260 -2.08 5.44 -21.63
CA ILE A 260 -1.95 4.76 -20.34
C ILE A 260 -0.49 4.33 -20.17
N HIS A 261 0.14 4.81 -19.09
CA HIS A 261 1.54 4.51 -18.76
C HIS A 261 1.66 3.58 -17.56
N THR A 262 0.67 3.58 -16.67
CA THR A 262 0.66 2.76 -15.45
C THR A 262 -0.58 1.89 -15.40
N LEU A 263 -0.38 0.60 -15.08
CA LEU A 263 -1.46 -0.34 -14.81
C LEU A 263 -1.34 -0.86 -13.37
N ASP A 264 -2.43 -0.78 -12.62
CA ASP A 264 -2.52 -1.31 -11.26
C ASP A 264 -3.42 -2.55 -11.21
N LEU A 265 -2.83 -3.69 -10.86
CA LEU A 265 -3.46 -5.00 -10.75
C LEU A 265 -3.46 -5.52 -9.30
N SER A 266 -3.29 -4.62 -8.32
CA SER A 266 -3.17 -5.02 -6.92
C SER A 266 -4.43 -5.78 -6.46
N ASN A 267 -4.25 -6.83 -5.66
CA ASN A 267 -5.31 -7.73 -5.17
C ASN A 267 -6.03 -8.56 -6.26
N ALA A 268 -5.49 -8.70 -7.47
CA ALA A 268 -5.98 -9.67 -8.45
C ALA A 268 -5.40 -11.08 -8.17
N THR A 269 -6.19 -12.13 -8.38
CA THR A 269 -5.83 -13.52 -7.96
C THR A 269 -5.76 -14.54 -9.09
N ASN A 270 -6.11 -14.15 -10.33
CA ASN A 270 -6.10 -15.03 -11.51
C ASN A 270 -5.02 -14.60 -12.52
N LEU A 271 -3.82 -14.30 -12.03
CA LEU A 271 -2.70 -13.85 -12.86
C LEU A 271 -1.73 -15.00 -13.16
N ASP A 272 -1.23 -15.04 -14.38
CA ASP A 272 -0.05 -15.81 -14.77
C ASP A 272 1.02 -14.80 -15.19
N ALA A 273 2.14 -14.74 -14.47
CA ALA A 273 3.09 -13.64 -14.60
C ALA A 273 3.67 -13.56 -16.02
N LYS A 274 3.95 -14.71 -16.63
CA LYS A 274 4.49 -14.77 -17.99
C LYS A 274 3.49 -14.23 -19.02
N SER A 275 2.26 -14.75 -19.00
CA SER A 275 1.21 -14.37 -19.95
C SER A 275 0.85 -12.91 -19.79
N LEU A 276 0.84 -12.41 -18.56
CA LEU A 276 0.62 -11.00 -18.23
C LEU A 276 1.69 -10.09 -18.86
N LEU A 277 2.98 -10.42 -18.65
CA LEU A 277 4.09 -9.63 -19.17
C LEU A 277 4.22 -9.68 -20.70
N VAL A 278 3.60 -10.66 -21.35
CA VAL A 278 3.50 -10.72 -22.81
C VAL A 278 2.29 -9.93 -23.32
N ALA A 279 1.12 -10.17 -22.74
CA ALA A 279 -0.15 -9.71 -23.30
C ALA A 279 -0.44 -8.23 -23.03
N LEU A 280 -0.02 -7.70 -21.87
CA LEU A 280 -0.35 -6.33 -21.48
C LEU A 280 0.50 -5.27 -22.19
N PRO A 281 1.84 -5.42 -22.33
CA PRO A 281 2.63 -4.50 -23.15
C PRO A 281 2.23 -4.50 -24.63
N ALA A 282 1.72 -5.63 -25.14
CA ALA A 282 1.17 -5.70 -26.49
C ALA A 282 -0.17 -4.95 -26.62
N ALA A 283 -1.03 -5.02 -25.60
CA ALA A 283 -2.32 -4.33 -25.57
C ALA A 283 -2.18 -2.80 -25.42
N ALA A 284 -1.17 -2.33 -24.68
CA ALA A 284 -0.84 -0.91 -24.54
C ALA A 284 0.67 -0.69 -24.68
N PRO A 285 1.18 -0.38 -25.89
CA PRO A 285 2.61 -0.15 -26.13
C PRO A 285 3.21 1.05 -25.37
N SER A 286 2.36 1.96 -24.87
CA SER A 286 2.72 3.07 -23.99
C SER A 286 2.93 2.65 -22.53
N LEU A 287 2.54 1.43 -22.14
CA LEU A 287 2.66 0.95 -20.78
C LEU A 287 4.14 0.93 -20.38
N ARG A 288 4.45 1.55 -19.24
CA ARG A 288 5.80 1.62 -18.66
C ARG A 288 5.85 1.08 -17.25
N ARG A 289 4.73 1.07 -16.52
CA ARG A 289 4.67 0.65 -15.13
C ARG A 289 3.55 -0.34 -14.87
N ILE A 290 3.86 -1.42 -14.17
CA ILE A 290 2.84 -2.37 -13.66
C ILE A 290 2.99 -2.49 -12.14
N ILE A 291 1.87 -2.39 -11.44
CA ILE A 291 1.76 -2.60 -9.98
C ILE A 291 1.05 -3.93 -9.75
N ILE A 292 1.74 -4.85 -9.05
CA ILE A 292 1.32 -6.24 -8.83
C ILE A 292 1.50 -6.56 -7.34
N LEU A 293 0.69 -5.92 -6.48
CA LEU A 293 0.76 -6.11 -5.04
C LEU A 293 -0.36 -7.01 -4.53
N ASN A 294 -0.06 -7.84 -3.53
CA ASN A 294 -1.02 -8.78 -2.94
C ASN A 294 -1.75 -9.64 -3.98
N THR A 295 -1.00 -10.16 -4.96
CA THR A 295 -1.55 -11.04 -6.00
C THR A 295 -1.15 -12.49 -5.78
N ASN A 296 -1.62 -13.38 -6.65
CA ASN A 296 -1.20 -14.79 -6.64
C ASN A 296 0.20 -15.03 -7.27
N ILE A 297 0.83 -14.02 -7.86
CA ILE A 297 2.19 -14.13 -8.39
C ILE A 297 3.17 -14.18 -7.23
N SER A 298 3.92 -15.28 -7.15
CA SER A 298 4.88 -15.52 -6.06
C SER A 298 6.23 -14.84 -6.29
N VAL A 299 7.03 -14.72 -5.23
CA VAL A 299 8.40 -14.19 -5.33
C VAL A 299 9.26 -15.09 -6.20
N GLU A 300 9.13 -16.40 -6.00
CA GLU A 300 9.87 -17.45 -6.71
C GLU A 300 9.54 -17.47 -8.21
N GLU A 301 8.25 -17.35 -8.57
CA GLU A 301 7.81 -17.28 -9.97
C GLU A 301 8.40 -16.05 -10.68
N MET A 302 8.36 -14.90 -10.03
CA MET A 302 8.93 -13.68 -10.58
C MET A 302 10.47 -13.77 -10.69
N ASP A 303 11.14 -14.38 -9.71
CA ASP A 303 12.58 -14.64 -9.73
C ASP A 303 12.99 -15.52 -10.91
N ASP A 304 12.26 -16.63 -11.11
CA ASP A 304 12.48 -17.55 -12.21
C ASP A 304 12.26 -16.86 -13.56
N LEU A 305 11.29 -15.96 -13.68
CA LEU A 305 11.05 -15.20 -14.90
C LEU A 305 12.16 -14.17 -15.18
N LEU A 306 12.67 -13.49 -14.17
CA LEU A 306 13.79 -12.56 -14.31
C LEU A 306 15.05 -13.28 -14.82
N ILE A 307 15.30 -14.50 -14.35
CA ILE A 307 16.46 -15.30 -14.75
C ILE A 307 16.25 -15.94 -16.12
N SER A 308 15.11 -16.60 -16.33
CA SER A 308 14.85 -17.39 -17.54
C SER A 308 14.47 -16.54 -18.75
N GLN A 309 13.78 -15.42 -18.54
CA GLN A 309 13.17 -14.60 -19.60
C GLN A 309 13.28 -13.08 -19.33
N PRO A 310 14.48 -12.53 -19.11
CA PRO A 310 14.68 -11.11 -18.77
C PRO A 310 14.12 -10.13 -19.83
N LYS A 311 14.02 -10.58 -21.09
CA LYS A 311 13.49 -9.75 -22.19
C LYS A 311 12.03 -9.35 -22.01
N LEU A 312 11.24 -10.10 -21.23
CA LEU A 312 9.84 -9.76 -20.93
C LEU A 312 9.71 -8.44 -20.17
N PHE A 313 10.78 -8.01 -19.50
CA PHE A 313 10.80 -6.83 -18.65
C PHE A 313 11.26 -5.56 -19.40
N TYR A 314 11.87 -5.69 -20.58
CA TYR A 314 12.53 -4.57 -21.26
C TYR A 314 11.57 -3.49 -21.78
N THR A 315 10.29 -3.84 -21.95
CA THR A 315 9.24 -2.88 -22.37
C THR A 315 8.73 -2.05 -21.21
N LEU A 316 8.98 -2.49 -19.98
CA LEU A 316 8.55 -1.83 -18.76
C LEU A 316 9.73 -1.07 -18.15
N ARG A 317 9.46 0.14 -17.69
CA ARG A 317 10.41 0.94 -16.91
C ARG A 317 10.41 0.49 -15.46
N ASP A 318 9.22 0.27 -14.89
CA ASP A 318 9.04 -0.02 -13.47
C ASP A 318 8.08 -1.20 -13.27
N ILE A 319 8.42 -2.11 -12.35
CA ILE A 319 7.49 -3.13 -11.87
C ILE A 319 7.50 -3.09 -10.34
N ILE A 320 6.31 -2.91 -9.76
CA ILE A 320 6.14 -2.92 -8.31
C ILE A 320 5.61 -4.30 -7.92
N HIS A 321 6.50 -5.13 -7.36
CA HIS A 321 6.21 -6.49 -6.93
C HIS A 321 7.07 -6.84 -5.70
N PRO A 322 6.59 -7.65 -4.73
CA PRO A 322 7.33 -7.99 -3.53
C PRO A 322 8.75 -8.53 -3.77
N THR A 323 9.00 -9.24 -4.88
CA THR A 323 10.35 -9.71 -5.27
C THR A 323 11.40 -8.61 -5.27
N PHE A 324 11.04 -7.42 -5.75
CA PHE A 324 11.97 -6.30 -5.83
C PHE A 324 12.16 -5.60 -4.48
N HIS A 325 11.31 -5.91 -3.49
CA HIS A 325 11.44 -5.45 -2.11
C HIS A 325 12.14 -6.50 -1.23
N SER A 326 12.03 -7.80 -1.54
CA SER A 326 12.56 -8.91 -0.76
C SER A 326 13.98 -9.33 -1.13
N ARG A 327 14.45 -9.12 -2.36
CA ARG A 327 15.89 -9.25 -2.70
C ARG A 327 16.78 -8.23 -1.98
N SER A 328 16.14 -7.20 -1.45
CA SER A 328 16.67 -6.20 -0.53
C SER A 328 16.83 -6.72 0.92
N LEU A 329 16.25 -7.90 1.23
CA LEU A 329 16.22 -8.57 2.53
C LEU A 329 16.99 -9.91 2.55
N LEU A 330 17.65 -10.29 1.45
CA LEU A 330 18.51 -11.47 1.45
C LEU A 330 19.85 -11.07 2.07
N PRO A 331 20.31 -11.73 3.16
CA PRO A 331 21.63 -11.50 3.68
C PRO A 331 22.63 -11.79 2.56
N ASN A 332 23.53 -10.83 2.29
CA ASN A 332 24.68 -11.00 1.40
C ASN A 332 25.29 -12.38 1.64
N THR A 333 24.96 -13.37 0.81
CA THR A 333 25.64 -14.65 0.81
C THR A 333 27.03 -14.33 0.31
N LYS A 334 27.98 -14.34 1.24
CA LYS A 334 29.41 -14.18 0.99
C LYS A 334 29.77 -14.98 -0.26
N HIS A 335 30.05 -14.28 -1.35
CA HIS A 335 30.83 -14.85 -2.43
C HIS A 335 32.23 -15.06 -1.88
N HIS A 336 32.61 -16.33 -1.79
CA HIS A 336 33.97 -16.78 -1.49
C HIS A 336 34.93 -16.45 -2.62
#